data_AF-A0A4S2J214-F1
#
_entry.id   AF-A0A4S2J214-F1
#
_cell.length_a   1.000
_cell.length_b   1.000
_cell.length_c   1.000
_cell.angle_alpha   90.00
_cell.angle_beta   90.00
_cell.angle_gamma   90.00
#
_symmetry.space_group_name_H-M   'P 1'
#
loop_
_entity.id
_entity.type
_entity.pdbx_description
1 polymer ?
#
loop_
_entity_poly.entity_id
_entity_poly.type
_entity_poly.pdbx_seq_one_letter_code
_entity_poly.pdbx_strand_id
1 'polypeptide(L)' 'MAISTRMPTPDEARLLEIGAGVPVMLWTRTGYSEDRPIRCTTTTFRGDLNWMNYEIGDLSGRDENEPQ' A
#
# COMPACT_ATOMS: atom_id res chain seq x y z
N MET A 1 7.24 4.22 -7.98
CA MET A 1 6.20 3.84 -7.00
C MET A 1 6.41 4.68 -5.75
N ALA A 2 5.34 5.19 -5.14
CA ALA A 2 5.43 5.94 -3.88
C ALA A 2 4.49 5.32 -2.84
N ILE A 3 4.98 5.19 -1.61
CA ILE A 3 4.20 4.74 -0.45
C ILE A 3 4.37 5.80 0.63
N SER A 4 3.27 6.22 1.24
CA SER A 4 3.27 7.19 2.34
C SER A 4 2.18 6.87 3.35
N THR A 5 2.30 7.41 4.56
CA THR A 5 1.33 7.23 5.64
C THR A 5 0.88 8.59 6.17
N ARG A 6 -0.40 8.71 6.50
CA ARG A 6 -0.98 9.88 7.19
C ARG A 6 -2.24 9.48 7.96
N MET A 7 -2.79 10.42 8.74
CA MET A 7 -4.13 10.26 9.30
C MET A 7 -5.20 10.31 8.19
N PRO A 8 -6.32 9.59 8.34
CA PRO A 8 -7.40 9.58 7.36
C PRO A 8 -8.09 10.94 7.28
N THR A 9 -8.66 11.26 6.12
CA THR A 9 -9.68 12.31 6.02
C THR A 9 -11.00 11.82 6.64
N PRO A 10 -11.96 12.70 6.96
CA PRO A 10 -13.27 12.27 7.46
C PRO A 10 -14.01 11.30 6.53
N ASP A 11 -13.91 11.50 5.21
CA ASP A 11 -14.51 10.60 4.23
C ASP A 11 -13.83 9.24 4.17
N GLU A 12 -12.50 9.20 4.23
CA GLU A 12 -11.76 7.94 4.27
C GLU A 12 -12.07 7.18 5.56
N ALA A 13 -12.13 7.87 6.71
CA ALA A 13 -12.49 7.26 7.98
C ALA A 13 -13.87 6.60 7.93
N ARG A 14 -14.84 7.27 7.29
CA ARG A 14 -16.19 6.75 7.08
C ARG A 14 -16.22 5.59 6.09
N LEU A 15 -15.55 5.70 4.94
CA LEU A 15 -15.56 4.68 3.89
C LEU A 15 -14.80 3.41 4.27
N LEU A 16 -13.74 3.55 5.08
CA LEU A 16 -12.92 2.44 5.56
C LEU A 16 -13.36 1.92 6.93
N GLU A 17 -14.38 2.53 7.53
CA GLU A 17 -14.91 2.19 8.85
C GLU A 17 -13.82 2.14 9.93
N ILE A 18 -13.03 3.22 10.01
CA ILE A 18 -11.93 3.37 10.97
C ILE A 18 -12.08 4.61 11.83
N GLY A 19 -11.58 4.52 13.06
CA GLY A 19 -11.44 5.68 13.94
C GLY A 19 -10.38 6.65 13.42
N ALA A 20 -10.52 7.93 13.77
CA ALA A 20 -9.58 8.98 13.38
C ALA A 20 -8.15 8.76 13.92
N GLY A 21 -7.94 7.85 14.86
CA GLY A 21 -6.62 7.45 15.38
C GLY A 21 -5.92 6.33 14.59
N VAL A 22 -6.58 5.72 13.60
CA VAL A 22 -6.01 4.67 12.76
C VAL A 22 -5.39 5.30 11.51
N PRO A 23 -4.06 5.24 11.30
CA PRO A 23 -3.43 5.81 10.12
C PRO A 23 -3.82 5.03 8.85
N VAL A 24 -3.75 5.71 7.72
CA VAL A 24 -3.93 5.11 6.39
C VAL A 24 -2.64 5.12 5.61
N MET A 25 -2.43 4.07 4.81
CA MET A 25 -1.34 3.96 3.86
C MET A 25 -1.83 4.33 2.47
N LEU A 26 -1.12 5.23 1.80
CA LEU A 26 -1.38 5.62 0.42
C LEU A 26 -0.35 4.94 -0.48
N TRP A 27 -0.84 4.13 -1.40
CA TRP A 27 -0.02 3.48 -2.42
C TRP A 27 -0.29 4.10 -3.78
N THR A 28 0.69 4.85 -4.31
CA THR A 28 0.59 5.50 -5.61
C THR A 28 1.42 4.75 -6.66
N ARG A 29 0.74 4.31 -7.72
CA ARG A 29 1.34 3.64 -8.88
C ARG A 29 1.01 4.41 -10.16
N THR A 30 2.05 4.67 -10.95
CA THR A 30 1.91 5.19 -12.31
C THR A 30 2.07 4.01 -13.27
N GLY A 31 1.02 3.72 -14.05
CA GLY A 31 1.08 2.82 -15.18
C GLY A 31 1.55 3.58 -16.42
N TYR A 32 2.44 2.94 -17.18
CA TYR A 32 3.02 3.48 -18.41
C TYR A 32 2.60 2.61 -19.59
N SER A 33 2.34 3.22 -20.74
CA SER A 33 2.50 2.56 -22.03
C SER A 33 3.97 2.58 -22.42
N GLU A 34 4.28 2.08 -23.61
CA GLU A 34 5.65 2.11 -24.15
C GLU A 34 6.27 3.51 -24.12
N ASP A 35 5.50 4.53 -24.55
CA ASP A 35 6.06 5.87 -24.74
C ASP A 35 5.73 6.88 -23.62
N ARG A 36 4.74 6.60 -22.76
CA ARG A 36 4.23 7.62 -21.83
C ARG A 36 3.48 7.06 -20.61
N PRO A 37 3.40 7.80 -19.49
CA PRO A 37 2.48 7.48 -18.42
C PRO A 37 1.03 7.61 -18.92
N ILE A 38 0.20 6.61 -18.61
CA ILE A 38 -1.21 6.55 -19.04
C ILE A 38 -2.20 6.59 -17.87
N ARG A 39 -1.77 6.22 -16.67
CA ARG A 39 -2.66 6.17 -15.51
C ARG A 39 -1.88 6.36 -14.21
N CYS A 40 -2.34 7.28 -13.37
CA CYS A 40 -1.93 7.33 -11.97
C CYS A 40 -3.06 6.76 -11.11
N THR A 41 -2.74 5.84 -10.19
CA THR A 41 -3.70 5.27 -9.25
C THR A 41 -3.14 5.37 -7.85
N THR A 42 -3.88 6.04 -6.98
CA THR A 42 -3.64 6.05 -5.54
C THR A 42 -4.68 5.18 -4.86
N THR A 43 -4.24 4.17 -4.13
CA THR A 43 -5.11 3.34 -3.30
C THR A 43 -4.83 3.64 -1.84
N THR A 44 -5.89 3.90 -1.07
CA THR A 44 -5.82 4.14 0.38
C THR A 44 -6.17 2.85 1.12
N PHE A 45 -5.26 2.38 1.97
CA PHE A 45 -5.44 1.19 2.79
C PHE A 45 -5.53 1.56 4.27
N ARG A 46 -6.27 0.75 5.02
CA ARG A 46 -6.24 0.75 6.48
C ARG A 46 -4.86 0.28 6.97
N GLY A 47 -4.16 1.11 7.74
CA GLY A 47 -2.81 0.79 8.22
C GLY A 47 -2.76 -0.26 9.33
N ASP A 48 -3.88 -0.51 10.01
CA ASP A 48 -3.99 -1.53 11.08
C ASP A 48 -4.23 -2.96 10.54
N LEU A 49 -4.74 -3.08 9.31
CA LEU A 49 -5.10 -4.37 8.70
C LEU A 49 -4.31 -4.73 7.44
N ASN A 50 -3.51 -3.81 6.91
CA ASN A 50 -2.77 -4.03 5.67
C ASN A 50 -1.28 -3.85 5.88
N TRP A 51 -0.52 -4.88 5.49
CA TRP A 51 0.93 -4.83 5.41
C TRP A 51 1.39 -4.86 3.96
N MET A 52 2.29 -3.96 3.60
CA MET A 52 2.94 -3.94 2.28
C MET A 52 4.26 -4.70 2.37
N ASN A 53 4.19 -6.01 2.12
CA ASN A 53 5.37 -6.85 2.03
C ASN A 53 5.87 -6.85 0.58
N TYR A 54 7.17 -6.64 0.40
CA TYR A 54 7.82 -6.76 -0.89
C TYR A 54 9.20 -7.37 -0.70
N GLU A 55 9.69 -8.01 -1.74
CA GLU A 55 11.02 -8.60 -1.77
C GLU A 55 11.77 -8.03 -2.97
N ILE A 56 13.08 -7.87 -2.81
CA ILE A 56 13.96 -7.36 -3.86
C ILE A 56 15.20 -8.24 -3.89
N GLY A 57 15.53 -8.76 -5.07
CA GLY A 57 16.78 -9.50 -5.32
C GLY A 57 16.61 -11.01 -5.41
N ASP A 58 17.70 -11.74 -5.16
CA ASP A 58 17.72 -13.20 -5.10
C ASP A 58 17.05 -13.70 -3.82
N LEU A 59 16.04 -14.55 -3.98
CA LEU A 59 15.18 -15.07 -2.91
C LEU A 59 15.61 -16.48 -2.47
N SER A 60 16.77 -16.96 -2.94
CA SER A 60 17.30 -18.31 -2.64
C SER A 60 17.51 -18.61 -1.14
N GLY A 61 17.52 -17.58 -0.28
CA GLY A 61 17.58 -17.72 1.18
C GLY A 61 16.23 -17.80 1.89
N ARG A 62 15.11 -17.74 1.16
CA ARG A 62 13.76 -17.80 1.75
C ARG A 62 13.30 -19.26 1.81
N ASP A 63 13.53 -19.91 2.94
CA ASP A 63 12.92 -21.21 3.23
C ASP A 63 11.42 -21.01 3.51
N GLU A 64 10.56 -21.41 2.57
CA GLU A 64 9.09 -21.26 2.67
C GLU A 64 8.45 -22.12 3.79
N ASN A 65 9.26 -22.86 4.58
CA ASN A 65 8.82 -23.86 5.56
C ASN A 65 8.89 -23.42 7.04
N GLU A 66 9.20 -22.17 7.37
CA GLU A 66 9.08 -21.70 8.76
C GLU A 66 7.62 -21.28 9.07
N PRO A 67 6.95 -21.90 10.06
CA PRO A 67 5.63 -21.42 10.49
C PRO A 67 5.76 -20.04 11.14
N GLN A 68 4.95 -19.08 10.69
CA GLN A 68 4.75 -17.77 11.34
C GLN A 68 4.02 -17.89 12.67
#